data_AF-H1LWY9-F1
#
_entry.id   AF-H1LWY9-F1
#
_cell.length_a   1.000
_cell.length_b   1.000
_cell.length_c   1.000
_cell.angle_alpha   90.00
_cell.angle_beta   90.00
_cell.angle_gamma   90.00
#
_symmetry.space_group_name_H-M   'P 1'
#
loop_
_entity.id
_entity.type
_entity.pdbx_description
1 polymer ?
#
loop_
_entity_poly.entity_id
_entity_poly.type
_entity_poly.pdbx_seq_one_letter_code
_entity_poly.pdbx_strand_id
1 'polypeptide(L)'
;MIVSKNFRQTSKQTGGFMKTWIFMLLVDLLIPAVMLFFGLRFEKKTPKPARSMFSFGYRTVMSMKSKETWDFAHKTVGKLYVIMGIILAVLSIVVLLFTIGKDKDTIGFTGMIICYVQIVGMLLPCIPTELALRRNFDKNGKRKN
;
A
#
# COMPACT_ATOMS: atom_id res chain seq x y z
N MET A 1 19.07 21.77 -41.97
CA MET A 1 19.79 21.61 -40.68
C MET A 1 18.92 21.90 -39.43
N ILE A 2 18.00 22.89 -39.48
CA ILE A 2 17.12 23.28 -38.36
C ILE A 2 16.11 22.18 -37.97
N VAL A 3 15.50 21.50 -38.95
CA VAL A 3 14.53 20.40 -38.72
C VAL A 3 15.17 19.23 -37.95
N SER A 4 16.42 18.88 -38.26
CA SER A 4 17.15 17.82 -37.56
C SER A 4 17.46 18.18 -36.10
N LYS A 5 17.72 19.46 -35.78
CA LYS A 5 17.92 19.92 -34.41
C LYS A 5 16.62 19.84 -33.60
N ASN A 6 15.50 20.30 -34.15
CA ASN A 6 14.19 20.21 -33.50
C ASN A 6 13.73 18.76 -33.28
N PHE A 7 13.99 17.87 -34.23
CA PHE A 7 13.67 16.44 -34.08
C PHE A 7 14.55 15.75 -33.02
N ARG A 8 15.84 16.11 -32.94
CA ARG A 8 16.75 15.61 -31.89
C ARG A 8 16.42 16.18 -30.50
N GLN A 9 15.89 17.40 -30.46
CA GLN A 9 15.52 18.07 -29.22
C GLN A 9 14.19 17.53 -28.69
N THR A 10 13.20 17.33 -29.56
CA THR A 10 11.93 16.66 -29.21
C THR A 10 12.15 15.21 -28.77
N SER A 11 13.01 14.42 -29.44
CA SER A 11 13.32 13.04 -29.01
C SER A 11 14.08 12.97 -27.68
N LYS A 12 14.98 13.93 -27.40
CA LYS A 12 15.62 14.06 -26.08
C LYS A 12 14.62 14.49 -25.00
N GLN A 13 13.68 15.38 -25.32
CA GLN A 13 12.67 15.88 -24.39
C GLN A 13 11.63 14.80 -24.07
N THR A 14 11.14 14.05 -25.07
CA THR A 14 10.26 12.89 -24.88
C THR A 14 10.97 11.72 -24.20
N GLY A 15 12.25 11.48 -24.53
CA GLY A 15 13.06 10.48 -23.83
C GLY A 15 13.30 10.83 -22.35
N GLY A 16 13.47 12.13 -22.04
CA GLY A 16 13.56 12.61 -20.66
C GLY A 16 12.22 12.53 -19.92
N PHE A 17 11.13 12.86 -20.59
CA PHE A 17 9.76 12.75 -20.06
C PHE A 17 9.39 11.29 -19.73
N MET A 18 9.58 10.36 -20.69
CA MET A 18 9.26 8.94 -20.51
C MET A 18 10.05 8.33 -19.35
N LYS A 19 11.32 8.73 -19.17
CA LYS A 19 12.14 8.29 -18.03
C LYS A 19 11.57 8.77 -16.69
N THR A 20 11.16 10.04 -16.59
CA THR A 20 10.57 10.59 -15.36
C THR A 20 9.23 9.93 -15.05
N TRP A 21 8.39 9.70 -16.07
CA TRP A 21 7.10 9.03 -15.90
C TRP A 21 7.25 7.57 -15.43
N ILE A 22 8.15 6.80 -16.06
CA ILE A 22 8.44 5.41 -15.65
C ILE A 22 9.01 5.38 -14.22
N PHE A 23 9.90 6.31 -13.88
CA PHE A 23 10.46 6.40 -12.54
C PHE A 23 9.37 6.64 -11.49
N MET A 24 8.47 7.60 -11.73
CA MET A 24 7.36 7.88 -10.80
C MET A 24 6.41 6.69 -10.66
N LEU A 25 6.09 6.01 -11.77
CA LEU A 25 5.27 4.80 -11.74
C LEU A 25 5.91 3.69 -10.90
N LEU A 26 7.22 3.47 -11.03
CA LEU A 26 7.93 2.49 -10.22
C LEU A 26 7.91 2.84 -8.73
N VAL A 27 8.06 4.12 -8.39
CA VAL A 27 8.02 4.59 -7.00
C VAL A 27 6.62 4.46 -6.42
N ASP A 28 5.59 4.87 -7.14
CA ASP A 28 4.20 4.78 -6.70
C ASP A 28 3.71 3.33 -6.60
N LEU A 29 4.32 2.37 -7.32
CA LEU A 29 3.99 0.95 -7.16
C LEU A 29 4.70 0.27 -5.98
N LEU A 30 5.75 0.86 -5.41
CA LEU A 30 6.47 0.25 -4.28
C LEU A 30 5.58 0.07 -3.06
N ILE A 31 4.82 1.10 -2.68
CA ILE A 31 3.93 1.05 -1.51
C ILE A 31 2.87 -0.06 -1.64
N PRO A 32 2.06 -0.11 -2.72
CA PRO A 32 1.07 -1.18 -2.86
C PRO A 32 1.72 -2.56 -3.05
N ALA A 33 2.89 -2.67 -3.68
CA ALA A 33 3.62 -3.94 -3.75
C ALA A 33 4.06 -4.44 -2.37
N VAL A 34 4.55 -3.54 -1.51
CA VAL A 34 4.90 -3.85 -0.12
C VAL A 34 3.64 -4.25 0.67
N MET A 35 2.54 -3.53 0.51
CA MET A 35 1.26 -3.89 1.14
C MET A 35 0.78 -5.28 0.72
N LEU A 36 0.91 -5.64 -0.56
CA LEU A 36 0.56 -6.96 -1.08
C LEU A 36 1.47 -8.04 -0.51
N PHE A 37 2.78 -7.80 -0.47
CA PHE A 37 3.74 -8.72 0.10
C PHE A 37 3.44 -9.02 1.57
N PHE A 38 3.22 -7.98 2.38
CA PHE A 38 2.83 -8.13 3.78
C PHE A 38 1.46 -8.79 3.94
N GLY A 39 0.47 -8.39 3.12
CA GLY A 39 -0.88 -8.96 3.14
C GLY A 39 -0.89 -10.47 2.89
N LEU A 40 -0.24 -10.93 1.82
CA LEU A 40 -0.11 -12.35 1.49
C LEU A 40 0.70 -13.11 2.54
N ARG A 41 1.73 -12.47 3.10
CA ARG A 41 2.58 -13.08 4.12
C ARG A 41 1.84 -13.26 5.45
N PHE A 42 0.97 -12.32 5.82
CA PHE A 42 0.11 -12.41 7.00
C PHE A 42 -1.06 -13.37 6.80
N GLU A 43 -1.58 -13.52 5.58
CA GLU A 43 -2.61 -14.51 5.27
C GLU A 43 -2.08 -15.95 5.28
N LYS A 44 -0.91 -16.21 4.68
CA LYS A 44 -0.35 -17.57 4.58
C LYS A 44 0.32 -18.06 5.86
N LYS A 45 0.96 -17.16 6.62
CA LYS A 45 1.74 -17.52 7.80
C LYS A 45 1.58 -16.44 8.86
N THR A 46 0.59 -16.61 9.72
CA THR A 46 0.44 -15.78 10.91
C THR A 46 1.73 -15.87 11.74
N PRO A 47 2.39 -14.75 12.07
CA PRO A 47 3.54 -14.77 12.97
C PRO A 47 3.12 -15.47 14.27
N LYS A 48 3.97 -16.35 14.83
CA LYS A 48 3.66 -16.96 16.13
C LYS A 48 3.41 -15.83 17.15
N PRO A 49 2.36 -15.89 18.00
CA PRO A 49 2.10 -14.86 19.00
C PRO A 49 3.36 -14.65 19.84
N ALA A 50 3.92 -13.44 19.78
CA ALA A 50 5.21 -13.15 20.36
C ALA A 50 5.09 -13.06 21.89
N ARG A 51 5.81 -13.94 22.61
CA ARG A 51 6.20 -13.75 24.02
C ARG A 51 7.32 -12.68 24.17
N SER A 52 7.66 -11.93 23.12
CA SER A 52 8.80 -11.03 23.07
C SER A 52 8.42 -9.63 22.58
N MET A 53 9.09 -8.63 23.15
CA MET A 53 8.92 -7.19 23.00
C MET A 53 9.38 -6.64 21.63
N PHE A 54 10.01 -7.47 20.79
CA PHE A 54 10.80 -7.01 19.63
C PHE A 54 10.27 -7.42 18.23
N SER A 55 9.04 -7.96 18.11
CA SER A 55 8.45 -8.30 16.80
C SER A 55 7.55 -7.18 16.26
N PHE A 56 7.86 -6.68 15.07
CA PHE A 56 7.01 -5.79 14.29
C PHE A 56 5.66 -6.46 13.98
N GLY A 57 4.55 -5.85 14.41
CA GLY A 57 3.21 -6.40 14.22
C GLY A 57 2.12 -5.61 14.94
N TYR A 58 0.89 -5.77 14.44
CA TYR A 58 -0.33 -5.07 14.83
C TYR A 58 -0.72 -5.37 16.30
N ARG A 59 -0.16 -4.62 17.26
CA ARG A 59 -0.40 -4.79 18.70
C ARG A 59 -1.43 -3.80 19.21
N THR A 60 -2.70 -4.11 19.03
CA THR A 60 -3.74 -3.49 19.84
C THR A 60 -3.96 -4.35 21.10
N VAL A 61 -4.39 -3.75 22.20
CA VAL A 61 -4.60 -4.43 23.50
C VAL A 61 -5.50 -5.67 23.34
N MET A 62 -6.37 -5.66 22.32
CA MET A 62 -7.29 -6.74 22.00
C MET A 62 -6.64 -7.90 21.22
N SER A 63 -5.68 -7.64 20.32
CA SER A 63 -5.04 -8.68 19.50
C SER A 63 -4.09 -9.59 20.29
N MET A 64 -3.64 -9.12 21.45
CA MET A 64 -2.70 -9.85 22.31
C MET A 64 -3.36 -10.67 23.44
N LYS A 65 -4.69 -10.69 23.54
CA LYS A 65 -5.38 -11.35 24.68
C LYS A 65 -5.34 -12.88 24.61
N SER A 66 -5.42 -13.44 23.40
CA SER A 66 -5.34 -14.87 23.16
C SER A 66 -4.64 -15.17 21.83
N LYS A 67 -4.15 -16.39 21.67
CA LYS A 67 -3.61 -16.87 20.39
C LYS A 67 -4.67 -16.80 19.28
N GLU A 68 -5.92 -17.07 19.61
CA GLU A 68 -7.05 -16.98 18.67
C GLU A 68 -7.32 -15.55 18.22
N THR A 69 -7.29 -14.56 19.13
CA THR A 69 -7.41 -13.14 18.75
C THR A 69 -6.25 -12.68 17.88
N TRP A 70 -5.04 -13.18 18.13
CA TRP A 70 -3.84 -12.85 17.37
C TRP A 70 -3.92 -13.38 15.94
N ASP A 71 -4.31 -14.64 15.79
CA ASP A 71 -4.46 -15.29 14.49
C ASP A 71 -5.59 -14.64 13.67
N PHE A 72 -6.70 -14.30 14.32
CA PHE A 72 -7.82 -13.59 13.69
C PHE A 72 -7.45 -12.17 13.24
N ALA A 73 -6.71 -11.42 14.06
CA ALA A 73 -6.27 -10.05 13.73
C ALA A 73 -5.38 -10.04 12.48
N HIS A 74 -4.34 -10.88 12.46
CA HIS A 74 -3.38 -10.91 11.35
C HIS A 74 -4.00 -11.43 10.05
N LYS A 75 -4.94 -12.38 10.13
CA LYS A 75 -5.69 -12.84 8.94
C LYS A 75 -6.61 -11.74 8.40
N THR A 76 -7.28 -11.00 9.28
CA THR A 76 -8.17 -9.89 8.89
C THR A 76 -7.38 -8.73 8.27
N VAL A 77 -6.30 -8.29 8.92
CA VAL A 77 -5.38 -7.28 8.39
C VAL A 77 -4.79 -7.74 7.06
N GLY A 78 -4.29 -8.98 6.99
CA GLY A 78 -3.66 -9.52 5.80
C GLY A 78 -4.59 -9.47 4.58
N LYS A 79 -5.84 -9.91 4.74
CA LYS A 79 -6.86 -9.83 3.68
C LYS A 79 -7.16 -8.39 3.26
N LEU A 80 -7.33 -7.49 4.22
CA LEU A 80 -7.58 -6.08 3.92
C LEU A 80 -6.39 -5.42 3.21
N TYR A 81 -5.15 -5.75 3.61
CA TYR A 81 -3.93 -5.27 2.95
C TYR A 81 -3.83 -5.75 1.50
N VAL A 82 -4.22 -7.00 1.21
CA VAL A 82 -4.26 -7.49 -0.18
C VAL A 82 -5.31 -6.73 -1.00
N ILE A 83 -6.54 -6.58 -0.50
CA ILE A 83 -7.61 -5.89 -1.22
C ILE A 83 -7.25 -4.42 -1.45
N MET A 84 -6.83 -3.71 -0.40
CA MET A 84 -6.44 -2.29 -0.50
C MET A 84 -5.19 -2.11 -1.36
N GLY A 85 -4.21 -3.01 -1.27
CA GLY A 85 -3.01 -2.97 -2.10
C GLY A 85 -3.32 -3.09 -3.60
N ILE A 86 -4.25 -3.97 -3.98
CA ILE A 86 -4.71 -4.09 -5.38
C ILE A 86 -5.44 -2.82 -5.83
N ILE A 87 -6.37 -2.31 -5.01
CA ILE A 87 -7.14 -1.10 -5.34
C ILE A 87 -6.20 0.10 -5.52
N LEU A 88 -5.26 0.30 -4.60
CA LEU A 88 -4.28 1.38 -4.66
C LEU A 88 -3.35 1.23 -5.87
N ALA A 89 -2.88 0.02 -6.19
CA ALA A 89 -2.06 -0.22 -7.37
C ALA A 89 -2.79 0.15 -8.66
N VAL A 90 -4.03 -0.31 -8.82
CA VAL A 90 -4.85 0.00 -10.00
C VAL A 90 -5.11 1.49 -10.10
N LEU A 91 -5.48 2.14 -8.99
CA LEU A 91 -5.76 3.57 -8.96
C LEU A 91 -4.51 4.38 -9.34
N SER A 92 -3.34 4.05 -8.79
CA SER A 92 -2.08 4.72 -9.12
C SER A 92 -1.74 4.60 -10.60
N ILE A 93 -1.89 3.41 -11.19
CA ILE A 93 -1.66 3.20 -12.63
C ILE A 93 -2.62 4.06 -13.45
N VAL A 94 -3.92 4.03 -13.13
CA VAL A 94 -4.94 4.79 -13.86
C VAL A 94 -4.66 6.30 -13.81
N VAL A 95 -4.33 6.84 -12.64
CA VAL A 95 -4.03 8.28 -12.48
C VAL A 95 -2.75 8.66 -13.25
N LEU A 96 -1.70 7.84 -13.20
CA LEU A 96 -0.47 8.07 -13.95
C LEU A 96 -0.66 7.97 -15.47
N LEU A 97 -1.59 7.15 -15.97
CA LEU A 97 -1.91 7.12 -17.41
C LEU A 97 -2.45 8.48 -17.90
N PHE A 98 -3.19 9.21 -17.06
CA PHE A 98 -3.68 10.55 -17.40
C PHE A 98 -2.60 11.65 -17.37
N THR A 99 -1.42 11.37 -16.80
CA THR A 99 -0.30 12.33 -16.78
C THR A 99 0.64 12.18 -17.98
N ILE A 100 0.35 11.25 -18.90
CA ILE A 100 1.12 11.08 -20.14
C ILE A 100 1.04 12.36 -21.00
N GLY A 101 2.18 12.90 -21.39
CA GLY A 101 2.30 14.13 -22.18
C GLY A 101 2.24 15.44 -21.37
N LYS A 102 2.14 15.39 -20.04
CA LYS A 102 2.20 16.57 -19.16
C LYS A 102 3.65 17.01 -18.89
N ASP A 103 3.83 18.20 -18.33
CA ASP A 103 5.15 18.64 -17.86
C ASP A 103 5.61 17.82 -16.64
N LYS A 104 6.92 17.88 -16.37
CA LYS A 104 7.54 17.09 -15.28
C LYS A 104 7.05 17.51 -13.90
N ASP A 105 6.73 18.79 -13.72
CA ASP A 105 6.30 19.33 -12.43
C ASP A 105 4.89 18.82 -12.08
N THR A 106 4.00 18.77 -13.07
CA THR A 106 2.67 18.16 -12.95
C THR A 106 2.75 16.67 -12.63
N ILE A 107 3.63 15.90 -13.28
CA ILE A 107 3.82 14.47 -12.96
C ILE A 107 4.31 14.31 -11.52
N GLY A 108 5.32 15.09 -11.12
CA GLY A 108 5.87 15.04 -9.76
C GLY A 108 4.84 15.40 -8.68
N PHE A 109 4.04 16.44 -8.91
CA PHE A 109 2.97 16.84 -8.01
C PHE A 109 1.88 15.78 -7.90
N THR A 110 1.50 15.15 -9.02
CA THR A 110 0.53 14.05 -9.03
C THR A 110 1.04 12.84 -8.26
N GLY A 111 2.31 12.44 -8.47
CA GLY A 111 2.94 11.36 -7.71
C GLY A 111 2.99 11.64 -6.21
N MET A 112 3.29 12.88 -5.80
CA MET A 112 3.21 13.26 -4.38
C MET A 112 1.82 13.07 -3.78
N ILE A 113 0.76 13.47 -4.48
CA ILE A 113 -0.63 13.26 -4.02
C ILE A 113 -0.93 11.77 -3.89
N ILE A 114 -0.56 10.97 -4.90
CA ILE A 114 -0.74 9.51 -4.89
C ILE A 114 -0.04 8.91 -3.66
N CYS A 115 1.22 9.25 -3.42
CA CYS A 115 1.96 8.78 -2.26
C CYS A 115 1.25 9.13 -0.93
N TYR A 116 0.74 10.35 -0.76
CA TYR A 116 -0.02 10.72 0.43
C TYR A 116 -1.29 9.86 0.61
N VAL A 117 -2.04 9.68 -0.47
CA VAL A 117 -3.26 8.84 -0.46
C VAL A 117 -2.91 7.39 -0.11
N GLN A 118 -1.80 6.86 -0.64
CA GLN A 118 -1.34 5.50 -0.34
C GLN A 118 -0.90 5.34 1.12
N ILE A 119 -0.22 6.33 1.70
CA ILE A 119 0.16 6.31 3.13
C ILE A 119 -1.10 6.26 4.02
N VAL A 120 -2.09 7.11 3.73
CA VAL A 120 -3.37 7.11 4.45
C VAL A 120 -4.09 5.78 4.25
N GLY A 121 -4.13 5.28 3.01
CA GLY A 121 -4.70 3.99 2.65
C GLY A 121 -4.06 2.81 3.39
N MET A 122 -2.76 2.88 3.70
CA MET A 122 -2.06 1.86 4.49
C MET A 122 -2.50 1.86 5.96
N LEU A 123 -2.95 2.98 6.50
CA LEU A 123 -3.45 3.10 7.88
C LEU A 123 -4.93 2.75 8.01
N LEU A 124 -5.73 2.82 6.94
CA LEU A 124 -7.17 2.54 6.98
C LEU A 124 -7.54 1.12 7.46
N PRO A 125 -6.86 0.03 7.07
CA PRO A 125 -7.17 -1.33 7.52
C PRO A 125 -7.11 -1.53 9.05
N CYS A 126 -6.48 -0.60 9.77
CA CYS A 126 -6.33 -0.63 11.20
C CYS A 126 -7.67 -0.62 11.95
N ILE A 127 -8.54 0.31 11.57
CA ILE A 127 -9.84 0.56 12.18
C ILE A 127 -10.81 -0.64 12.02
N PRO A 128 -11.07 -1.16 10.80
CA PRO A 128 -11.97 -2.30 10.61
C PRO A 128 -11.42 -3.57 11.25
N THR A 129 -10.10 -3.74 11.35
CA THR A 129 -9.51 -4.86 12.08
C THR A 129 -9.85 -4.79 13.56
N GLU A 130 -9.68 -3.64 14.19
CA GLU A 130 -9.99 -3.44 15.62
C GLU A 130 -11.50 -3.63 15.89
N LEU A 131 -12.35 -3.13 14.99
CA LEU A 131 -13.80 -3.32 15.07
C LEU A 131 -14.20 -4.79 14.93
N ALA A 132 -13.62 -5.50 13.95
CA ALA A 132 -13.84 -6.93 13.75
C ALA A 132 -13.39 -7.74 14.97
N LEU A 133 -12.30 -7.35 15.62
CA LEU A 133 -11.85 -7.96 16.89
C LEU A 133 -12.87 -7.75 18.01
N ARG A 134 -13.34 -6.52 18.22
CA ARG A 134 -14.30 -6.18 19.29
C ARG A 134 -15.68 -6.81 19.10
N ARG A 135 -16.06 -7.06 17.84
CA ARG A 135 -17.29 -7.74 17.47
C ARG A 135 -17.23 -9.24 17.76
N ASN A 136 -16.12 -9.89 17.44
CA ASN A 136 -15.98 -11.36 17.59
C ASN A 136 -15.45 -11.80 18.95
N PHE A 137 -14.77 -10.93 19.71
CA PHE A 137 -14.12 -11.30 20.97
C PHE A 137 -14.54 -10.39 22.15
N ASP A 138 -14.57 -10.96 23.35
CA ASP A 138 -14.86 -10.28 24.61
C ASP A 138 -13.62 -9.59 25.21
N LYS A 139 -13.80 -8.84 26.30
CA LYS A 139 -12.69 -8.15 26.98
C LYS A 139 -11.62 -9.13 27.52
N ASN A 140 -11.84 -10.44 27.52
CA ASN A 140 -10.90 -11.45 27.96
C ASN A 140 -10.25 -12.21 26.78
N GLY A 141 -10.57 -11.85 25.53
CA GLY A 141 -10.06 -12.52 24.33
C GLY A 141 -10.72 -13.86 24.03
N LYS A 142 -11.87 -14.16 24.65
CA LYS A 142 -12.73 -15.29 24.32
C LYS A 142 -13.71 -14.90 23.22
N ARG A 143 -14.02 -15.84 22.33
CA ARG A 143 -14.99 -15.62 21.27
C ARG A 143 -16.38 -15.37 21.87
N LYS A 144 -17.04 -14.30 21.45
CA LYS A 144 -18.45 -14.06 21.79
C LYS A 144 -19.28 -15.04 20.96
N ASN A 145 -19.91 -16.00 21.63
CA ASN A 145 -20.99 -16.79 21.04
C ASN A 145 -22.26 -15.95 20.97
#